data_AF-A0A7R9Q1H3-F1
#
_entry.id   AF-A0A7R9Q1H3-F1
#
_cell.length_a   1.000
_cell.length_b   1.000
_cell.length_c   1.000
_cell.angle_alpha   90.00
_cell.angle_beta   90.00
_cell.angle_gamma   90.00
#
_symmetry.space_group_name_H-M   'P 1'
#
loop_
_entity.id
_entity.type
_entity.pdbx_description
1 polymer ?
#
loop_
_entity_poly.entity_id
_entity_poly.type
_entity_poly.pdbx_seq_one_letter_code
_entity_poly.pdbx_strand_id
1 'polypeptide(L)'
;IATTDLHDKCTIDHSGTSAAAPLAAGMIALVLEANPNITWRDVQHLIVCTAQFTPLIENKSWKRNAAGLMYNSRFGFGLMKADLLVKAALKWVNTADCTVFWP
;
A
#
# COMPACT_ATOMS: atom_id res chain seq x y z
N ILE A 1 8.86 -14.46 -6.34
CA ILE A 1 9.55 -13.19 -5.97
C ILE A 1 11.02 -13.51 -5.85
N ALA A 2 11.89 -12.73 -6.49
CA ALA A 2 13.33 -12.89 -6.36
C ALA A 2 13.81 -12.33 -5.01
N THR A 3 14.48 -13.14 -4.18
CA THR A 3 15.02 -12.72 -2.87
C THR A 3 16.16 -13.64 -2.42
N THR A 4 16.83 -13.29 -1.33
CA THR A 4 17.87 -14.11 -0.67
C THR A 4 17.27 -15.38 -0.06
N ASP A 5 18.04 -16.46 -0.03
CA ASP A 5 17.68 -17.75 0.55
C ASP A 5 18.83 -18.32 1.41
N LEU A 6 18.53 -19.34 2.21
CA LEU A 6 19.50 -19.99 3.10
C LEU A 6 20.70 -20.57 2.31
N HIS A 7 21.82 -20.75 3.00
CA HIS A 7 23.05 -21.33 2.47
C HIS A 7 23.66 -20.51 1.33
N ASP A 8 23.67 -19.18 1.48
CA ASP A 8 24.23 -18.22 0.50
C ASP A 8 23.63 -18.37 -0.90
N LYS A 9 22.32 -18.63 -0.97
CA LYS A 9 21.57 -18.78 -2.22
C LYS A 9 20.60 -17.63 -2.46
N CYS A 10 20.04 -17.62 -3.66
CA CYS A 10 18.90 -16.79 -4.03
C CYS A 10 17.77 -17.70 -4.51
N THR A 11 16.52 -17.28 -4.30
CA THR A 11 15.34 -17.95 -4.83
C THR A 11 14.54 -17.00 -5.71
N ILE A 12 13.92 -17.54 -6.75
CA ILE A 12 12.89 -16.85 -7.56
C ILE A 12 11.48 -17.34 -7.25
N ASP A 13 11.38 -18.43 -6.47
CA ASP A 13 10.15 -19.19 -6.22
C ASP A 13 9.46 -18.79 -4.91
N HIS A 14 9.97 -17.76 -4.19
CA HIS A 14 9.31 -17.26 -3.00
C HIS A 14 7.91 -16.71 -3.35
N SER A 15 6.87 -17.28 -2.74
CA SER A 15 5.48 -17.13 -3.18
C SER A 15 4.50 -17.04 -2.00
N GLY A 16 3.22 -16.86 -2.32
CA GLY A 16 2.14 -16.74 -1.33
C GLY A 16 2.02 -15.35 -0.71
N THR A 17 1.02 -15.19 0.16
CA THR A 17 0.77 -13.94 0.90
C THR A 17 1.95 -13.55 1.80
N SER A 18 2.71 -14.54 2.26
CA SER A 18 3.94 -14.35 3.03
C SER A 18 5.01 -13.58 2.26
N ALA A 19 5.03 -13.70 0.93
CA ALA A 19 5.95 -12.96 0.06
C ALA A 19 5.45 -11.53 -0.23
N ALA A 20 4.14 -11.28 -0.13
CA ALA A 20 3.56 -9.95 -0.34
C ALA A 20 3.76 -9.02 0.88
N ALA A 21 3.65 -9.55 2.10
CA ALA A 21 3.83 -8.79 3.34
C ALA A 21 5.19 -8.05 3.43
N PRO A 22 6.37 -8.66 3.16
CA PRO A 22 7.65 -7.97 3.23
C PRO A 22 7.80 -6.89 2.15
N LEU A 23 7.17 -7.03 0.98
CA LEU A 23 7.13 -5.95 -0.01
C LEU A 23 6.37 -4.74 0.53
N ALA A 24 5.21 -4.96 1.15
CA ALA A 24 4.45 -3.89 1.81
C ALA A 24 5.26 -3.24 2.93
N ALA A 25 5.95 -4.04 3.76
CA ALA A 25 6.83 -3.55 4.81
C ALA A 25 7.96 -2.65 4.25
N GLY A 26 8.60 -3.05 3.14
CA GLY A 26 9.59 -2.23 2.47
C GLY A 26 9.04 -0.88 1.97
N MET A 27 7.82 -0.86 1.42
CA MET A 27 7.16 0.39 1.04
C MET A 27 6.85 1.29 2.25
N ILE A 28 6.42 0.70 3.36
CA ILE A 28 6.17 1.45 4.61
C ILE A 28 7.47 2.02 5.18
N ALA A 29 8.60 1.30 5.05
CA ALA A 29 9.90 1.83 5.45
C ALA A 29 10.26 3.12 4.68
N LEU A 30 10.02 3.15 3.36
CA LEU A 30 10.23 4.36 2.55
C LEU A 30 9.29 5.51 2.96
N VAL A 31 8.06 5.20 3.35
CA VAL A 31 7.10 6.20 3.87
C VAL A 31 7.61 6.83 5.16
N LEU A 32 8.08 6.01 6.11
CA LEU A 32 8.60 6.47 7.40
C LEU A 32 9.93 7.21 7.26
N GLU A 33 10.76 6.83 6.27
CA GLU A 33 11.96 7.60 5.90
C GLU A 33 11.59 8.99 5.37
N ALA A 34 10.58 9.07 4.49
CA ALA A 34 10.13 10.33 3.92
C ALA A 34 9.47 11.26 4.96
N ASN A 35 8.77 10.70 5.96
CA ASN A 35 8.18 11.48 7.04
C ASN A 35 8.17 10.68 8.36
N PRO A 36 9.17 10.90 9.24
CA PRO A 36 9.29 10.21 10.52
C PRO A 36 8.16 10.50 11.53
N ASN A 37 7.33 11.52 11.29
CA ASN A 37 6.23 11.89 12.19
C ASN A 37 4.93 11.10 11.93
N ILE A 38 4.91 10.27 10.89
CA ILE A 38 3.75 9.42 10.55
C ILE A 38 3.50 8.43 11.67
N THR A 39 2.27 8.44 12.21
CA THR A 39 1.87 7.46 13.21
C THR A 39 1.42 6.15 12.58
N TRP A 40 1.26 5.10 13.38
CA TRP A 40 0.76 3.80 12.91
C TRP A 40 -0.61 3.89 12.21
N ARG A 41 -1.49 4.82 12.63
CA ARG A 41 -2.78 5.04 11.94
C ARG A 41 -2.59 5.78 10.63
N ASP A 42 -1.70 6.77 10.58
CA ASP A 42 -1.42 7.50 9.35
C ASP A 42 -0.90 6.56 8.25
N VAL A 43 -0.09 5.55 8.60
CA VAL A 43 0.31 4.49 7.64
C VAL A 43 -0.91 3.80 7.04
N GLN A 44 -1.91 3.42 7.85
CA GLN A 44 -3.13 2.77 7.36
C GLN A 44 -3.92 3.70 6.44
N HIS A 45 -4.08 4.97 6.85
CA HIS A 45 -4.76 5.97 6.03
C HIS A 45 -4.05 6.21 4.69
N LEU A 46 -2.73 6.36 4.70
CA LEU A 46 -1.92 6.49 3.47
C LEU A 46 -2.14 5.32 2.52
N ILE A 47 -2.15 4.08 3.03
CA ILE A 47 -2.42 2.89 2.22
C ILE A 47 -3.82 2.97 1.61
N VAL A 48 -4.84 3.28 2.40
CA VAL A 48 -6.23 3.40 1.93
C VAL A 48 -6.39 4.50 0.87
N CYS A 49 -5.79 5.67 1.11
CA CYS A 49 -5.94 6.84 0.24
C CYS A 49 -5.15 6.72 -1.08
N THR A 50 -4.08 5.93 -1.12
CA THR A 50 -3.19 5.84 -2.29
C THR A 50 -3.28 4.50 -3.04
N ALA A 51 -3.99 3.51 -2.51
CA ALA A 51 -4.16 2.22 -3.17
C ALA A 51 -4.85 2.36 -4.54
N GLN A 52 -4.41 1.53 -5.50
CA GLN A 52 -4.96 1.53 -6.86
C GLN A 52 -5.79 0.27 -7.13
N PHE A 53 -7.09 0.45 -7.31
CA PHE A 53 -7.99 -0.64 -7.71
C PHE A 53 -7.98 -0.91 -9.22
N THR A 54 -7.64 0.08 -10.06
CA THR A 54 -7.70 -0.01 -11.53
C THR A 54 -6.93 -1.21 -12.11
N PRO A 55 -5.71 -1.53 -11.66
CA PRO A 55 -5.00 -2.72 -12.17
C PRO A 55 -5.68 -4.06 -11.82
N LEU A 56 -6.64 -4.04 -10.89
CA LEU A 56 -7.39 -5.20 -10.42
C LEU A 56 -8.87 -5.12 -10.81
N ILE A 57 -9.25 -4.20 -11.70
CA ILE A 57 -10.64 -3.87 -12.04
C ILE A 57 -11.45 -5.07 -12.58
N GLU A 58 -10.77 -5.98 -13.28
CA GLU A 58 -11.40 -7.18 -13.87
C GLU A 58 -11.89 -8.18 -12.81
N ASN A 59 -11.44 -8.05 -11.57
CA ASN A 59 -11.95 -8.86 -10.47
C ASN A 59 -13.36 -8.43 -10.09
N LYS A 60 -14.28 -9.39 -10.01
CA LYS A 60 -15.67 -9.11 -9.61
C LYS A 60 -15.74 -8.59 -8.17
N SER A 61 -16.88 -7.97 -7.83
CA SER A 61 -17.25 -7.58 -6.46
C SER A 61 -16.55 -6.34 -5.88
N TRP A 62 -15.97 -5.49 -6.70
CA TRP A 62 -15.63 -4.12 -6.29
C TRP A 62 -16.90 -3.34 -5.92
N LYS A 63 -16.86 -2.62 -4.80
CA LYS A 63 -17.93 -1.77 -4.31
C LYS A 63 -17.38 -0.41 -3.93
N ARG A 64 -18.19 0.64 -4.07
CA ARG A 64 -17.87 1.97 -3.56
C ARG A 64 -18.40 2.11 -2.13
N ASN A 65 -17.57 2.54 -1.20
CA ASN A 65 -17.99 2.81 0.18
C ASN A 65 -18.54 4.24 0.35
N ALA A 66 -18.99 4.59 1.57
CA ALA A 66 -19.54 5.92 1.87
C ALA A 66 -18.52 7.06 1.76
N ALA A 67 -17.22 6.77 1.84
CA ALA A 67 -16.13 7.73 1.62
C ALA A 67 -15.78 7.89 0.13
N GLY A 68 -16.55 7.25 -0.77
CA GLY A 68 -16.30 7.33 -2.21
C GLY A 68 -15.14 6.45 -2.70
N LEU A 69 -14.52 5.63 -1.84
CA LEU A 69 -13.40 4.77 -2.20
C LEU A 69 -13.88 3.41 -2.69
N MET A 70 -13.18 2.88 -3.69
CA MET A 70 -13.42 1.52 -4.19
C MET A 70 -12.74 0.50 -3.28
N TYR A 71 -13.47 -0.55 -2.90
CA TYR A 71 -12.94 -1.65 -2.12
C TYR A 71 -13.45 -3.01 -2.61
N ASN A 72 -12.69 -4.06 -2.31
CA ASN A 72 -13.00 -5.45 -2.58
C ASN A 72 -12.58 -6.29 -1.36
N SER A 73 -13.40 -7.24 -0.93
CA SER A 73 -13.07 -8.07 0.25
C SER A 73 -11.80 -8.91 0.09
N ARG A 74 -11.38 -9.19 -1.15
CA ARG A 74 -10.14 -9.94 -1.46
C ARG A 74 -8.91 -9.04 -1.57
N PHE A 75 -9.08 -7.79 -1.99
CA PHE A 75 -7.96 -6.89 -2.36
C PHE A 75 -7.89 -5.61 -1.53
N GLY A 76 -8.76 -5.44 -0.53
CA GLY A 76 -8.87 -4.19 0.21
C GLY A 76 -9.21 -3.03 -0.74
N PHE A 77 -8.45 -1.95 -0.64
CA PHE A 77 -8.60 -0.77 -1.51
C PHE A 77 -7.81 -0.87 -2.82
N GLY A 78 -7.03 -1.93 -3.04
CA GLY A 78 -6.25 -2.16 -4.25
C GLY A 78 -4.76 -2.36 -4.00
N LEU A 79 -3.96 -2.21 -5.05
CA LEU A 79 -2.50 -2.37 -4.99
C LEU A 79 -1.83 -1.18 -4.33
N MET A 80 -0.88 -1.44 -3.43
CA MET A 80 0.02 -0.43 -2.90
C MET A 80 1.01 0.04 -3.98
N LYS A 81 1.29 1.34 -3.98
CA LYS A 81 2.27 1.97 -4.88
C LYS A 81 3.23 2.85 -4.10
N ALA A 82 4.50 2.48 -4.08
CA ALA A 82 5.54 3.16 -3.31
C ALA A 82 5.66 4.64 -3.67
N ASP A 83 5.57 5.00 -4.97
CA ASP A 83 5.66 6.38 -5.44
C ASP A 83 4.50 7.25 -4.93
N LEU A 84 3.27 6.72 -4.92
CA LEU A 84 2.10 7.43 -4.40
C LEU A 84 2.15 7.55 -2.88
N LEU A 85 2.52 6.48 -2.20
CA LEU A 85 2.69 6.45 -0.74
C LEU A 85 3.70 7.50 -0.26
N VAL A 86 4.90 7.53 -0.84
CA VAL A 86 5.95 8.48 -0.45
C VAL A 86 5.55 9.92 -0.79
N LYS A 87 4.96 10.17 -1.96
CA LYS A 87 4.48 11.52 -2.33
C LYS A 87 3.40 12.03 -1.39
N ALA A 88 2.49 11.16 -0.94
CA ALA A 88 1.46 11.52 0.03
C ALA A 88 2.06 11.75 1.43
N ALA A 89 3.01 10.90 1.85
CA ALA A 89 3.72 11.01 3.12
C ALA A 89 4.42 12.37 3.31
N LEU A 90 5.08 12.88 2.27
CA LEU A 90 5.78 14.17 2.28
C LEU A 90 4.85 15.37 2.52
N LYS A 91 3.56 15.23 2.22
CA LYS A 91 2.55 16.29 2.39
C LYS A 91 1.53 15.95 3.48
N TRP A 92 1.75 14.86 4.20
CA TRP A 92 0.77 14.34 5.15
C TRP A 92 0.66 15.24 6.37
N VAL A 93 -0.58 15.60 6.71
CA VAL A 93 -0.93 16.24 7.98
C VAL A 93 -1.66 15.19 8.81
N ASN A 94 -1.25 14.98 10.07
CA ASN A 94 -1.85 13.95 10.92
C ASN A 94 -3.38 14.09 10.94
N THR A 95 -4.08 12.99 10.65
CA THR A 95 -5.56 12.89 10.46
C THR A 95 -6.15 13.45 9.16
N ALA A 96 -5.34 13.66 8.11
CA ALA A 96 -5.85 14.08 6.80
C ALA A 96 -6.81 13.08 6.14
N ASP A 97 -7.89 13.60 5.56
CA ASP A 97 -8.82 12.86 4.69
C ASP A 97 -8.17 12.58 3.32
N CYS A 98 -8.56 11.48 2.67
CA CYS A 98 -8.06 11.10 1.36
C CYS A 98 -8.32 12.15 0.28
N THR A 99 -9.31 13.03 0.50
CA THR A 99 -9.64 14.17 -0.37
C THR A 99 -8.49 15.16 -0.57
N VAL A 100 -7.49 15.17 0.31
CA VAL A 100 -6.30 16.05 0.18
C VAL A 100 -5.37 15.60 -0.98
N PHE A 101 -5.50 14.35 -1.44
CA PHE A 101 -4.56 13.74 -2.41
C PHE A 101 -5.18 13.42 -3.77
N TRP A 102 -6.49 13.61 -3.93
CA TRP A 102 -7.21 13.41 -5.19
C TRP A 102 -7.78 14.75 -5.68
N PRO A 103 -7.55 15.16 -6.94
CA PRO A 103 -8.13 16.36 -7.52
C PRO A 103 -9.64 16.26 -7.74
#